data_AF-A0A7Y5LZJ6-F1
#
_entry.id   AF-A0A7Y5LZJ6-F1
#
_cell.length_a   1.000
_cell.length_b   1.000
_cell.length_c   1.000
_cell.angle_alpha   90.00
_cell.angle_beta   90.00
_cell.angle_gamma   90.00
#
_symmetry.space_group_name_H-M   'P 1'
#
loop_
_entity.id
_entity.type
_entity.pdbx_description
1 polymer ?
#
loop_
_entity_poly.entity_id
_entity_poly.type
_entity_poly.pdbx_seq_one_letter_code
_entity_poly.pdbx_strand_id
1 'polypeptide(L)'
;SLSAEQWTSISARLAPHDAWRSSKPAAAVEKLGTARLREILASGARETLLRLVAEDRALEGEFRAIGEVERLLRYHRDLARLLRNFVNFSDFYGREKPATFQAGVLFLDGRSCELCVRVADAGKHAALAGMAKAYLAYCDCTRPSGERMTVAAAFTDGDSDYLMVGRNGVFYDRQGRDWDATITKVVENPISIRQAFWSPYKKLVRMIEEQVAKRAAAAESESDRKLAGAATTAAEADRMKPPPEPKKVDVGTVAALGVAVGALGTMLTAIVGYLTGLLELPFWQISLVVAGIFVLVSTPSMLIAWLKLRQRNLAPILDANGWAVNGRVRLNVRFGGSLTKVAKLPEGSAAAADDPYAEKASPWPRIAAVLLCLCFAWSLLDDFGLVFRWTAGAMGSISSTEARSQVRARMERDLAAGGLKEESVYLGLFPDHPRIVRDEYEAVKAKGKEAK
;
A
#
# COMPACT_ATOMS: atom_id res chain seq x y z
N SER A 1 68.00 -48.00 36.81
CA SER A 1 66.74 -48.08 36.03
C SER A 1 65.88 -49.18 36.61
N LEU A 2 64.55 -49.01 36.67
CA LEU A 2 63.60 -50.06 37.09
C LEU A 2 63.27 -50.96 35.89
N SER A 3 63.13 -52.28 36.09
CA SER A 3 62.65 -53.19 35.05
C SER A 3 61.12 -53.12 34.90
N ALA A 4 60.59 -53.57 33.75
CA ALA A 4 59.15 -53.57 33.48
C ALA A 4 58.35 -54.39 34.52
N GLU A 5 58.91 -55.52 34.97
CA GLU A 5 58.30 -56.37 36.00
C GLU A 5 58.28 -55.71 37.38
N GLN A 6 59.38 -55.02 37.75
CA GLN A 6 59.46 -54.27 39.00
C GLN A 6 58.47 -53.09 39.01
N TRP A 7 58.33 -52.40 37.88
CA TRP A 7 57.34 -51.32 37.72
C TRP A 7 55.90 -51.83 37.86
N THR A 8 55.59 -52.97 37.25
CA THR A 8 54.25 -53.58 37.31
C THR A 8 53.92 -54.04 38.72
N SER A 9 54.88 -54.62 39.44
CA SER A 9 54.70 -55.03 40.85
C SER A 9 54.42 -53.84 41.77
N ILE A 10 55.16 -52.74 41.61
CA ILE A 10 54.95 -51.50 42.39
C ILE A 10 53.57 -50.90 42.09
N SER A 11 53.20 -50.83 40.81
CA SER A 11 51.89 -50.32 40.39
C SER A 11 50.74 -51.14 40.97
N ALA A 12 50.86 -52.48 40.97
CA ALA A 12 49.87 -53.37 41.58
C ALA A 12 49.74 -53.16 43.11
N ARG A 13 50.84 -52.89 43.81
CA ARG A 13 50.83 -52.58 45.25
C ARG A 13 50.21 -51.22 45.57
N LEU A 14 50.33 -50.25 44.66
CA LEU A 14 49.76 -48.90 44.82
C LEU A 14 48.32 -48.78 44.32
N ALA A 15 47.83 -49.73 43.51
CA ALA A 15 46.47 -49.72 42.98
C ALA A 15 45.36 -49.57 44.04
N PRO A 16 45.42 -50.22 45.23
CA PRO A 16 44.44 -49.99 46.30
C PRO A 16 44.45 -48.55 46.84
N HIS A 17 45.62 -47.93 46.92
CA HIS A 17 45.77 -46.54 47.36
C HIS A 17 45.23 -45.57 46.31
N ASP A 18 45.49 -45.81 45.02
CA ASP A 18 44.94 -44.97 43.95
C ASP A 18 43.43 -45.11 43.84
N ALA A 19 42.88 -46.32 44.05
CA ALA A 19 41.43 -46.53 44.13
C ALA A 19 40.81 -45.78 45.32
N TRP A 20 41.46 -45.79 46.50
CA TRP A 20 41.03 -45.00 47.66
C TRP A 20 41.14 -43.48 47.42
N ARG A 21 42.21 -43.02 46.76
CA ARG A 21 42.36 -41.60 46.41
C ARG A 21 41.31 -41.15 45.40
N SER A 22 40.94 -42.02 44.47
CA SER A 22 39.95 -41.75 43.42
C SER A 22 38.50 -41.87 43.91
N SER A 23 38.24 -42.57 45.02
CA SER A 23 36.91 -42.63 45.64
C SER A 23 36.54 -41.38 46.45
N LYS A 24 37.47 -40.41 46.54
CA LYS A 24 37.22 -39.12 47.19
C LYS A 24 36.18 -38.32 46.39
N PRO A 25 35.07 -37.89 47.01
CA PRO A 25 34.05 -37.11 46.32
C PRO A 25 34.60 -35.76 45.86
N ALA A 26 34.48 -35.44 44.56
CA ALA A 26 34.86 -34.15 43.99
C ALA A 26 33.83 -33.05 44.35
N ALA A 27 33.66 -32.80 45.65
CA ALA A 27 32.75 -31.77 46.16
C ALA A 27 33.52 -30.45 46.37
N ALA A 28 32.88 -29.32 46.08
CA ALA A 28 33.47 -27.98 46.24
C ALA A 28 34.00 -27.70 47.67
N VAL A 29 33.49 -28.44 48.67
CA VAL A 29 33.90 -28.41 50.09
C VAL A 29 35.29 -29.02 50.37
N GLU A 30 35.90 -29.75 49.43
CA GLU A 30 37.25 -30.32 49.59
C GLU A 30 38.30 -29.23 49.85
N LYS A 31 38.16 -28.07 49.19
CA LYS A 31 39.10 -26.94 49.27
C LYS A 31 39.17 -26.32 50.67
N LEU A 32 38.22 -26.62 51.55
CA LEU A 32 38.18 -26.08 52.92
C LEU A 32 39.22 -26.75 53.84
N GLY A 33 39.68 -27.95 53.51
CA GLY A 33 40.64 -28.71 54.35
C GLY A 33 40.01 -29.34 55.60
N THR A 34 40.68 -30.35 56.16
CA THR A 34 40.15 -31.17 57.27
C THR A 34 39.96 -30.39 58.57
N ALA A 35 40.84 -29.42 58.86
CA ALA A 35 40.74 -28.58 60.04
C ALA A 35 39.46 -27.74 60.03
N ARG A 36 39.18 -27.03 58.93
CA ARG A 36 37.98 -26.20 58.79
C ARG A 36 36.70 -27.03 58.77
N LEU A 37 36.72 -28.21 58.14
CA LEU A 37 35.56 -29.11 58.14
C LEU A 37 35.22 -29.58 59.56
N ARG A 38 36.21 -29.93 60.38
CA ARG A 38 35.98 -30.30 61.79
C ARG A 38 35.46 -29.13 62.62
N GLU A 39 35.98 -27.93 62.39
CA GLU A 39 35.50 -26.71 63.05
C GLU A 39 34.02 -26.44 62.72
N ILE A 40 33.63 -26.51 61.44
CA ILE A 40 32.24 -26.33 61.01
C ILE A 40 31.33 -27.41 61.61
N LEU A 41 31.78 -28.67 61.64
CA LEU A 41 31.01 -29.76 62.24
C LEU A 41 30.85 -29.59 63.76
N ALA A 42 31.87 -29.09 64.46
CA ALA A 42 31.82 -28.84 65.90
C ALA A 42 31.03 -27.56 66.28
N SER A 43 30.82 -26.64 65.33
CA SER A 43 30.18 -25.34 65.58
C SER A 43 28.68 -25.39 65.89
N GLY A 44 28.00 -26.53 65.68
CA GLY A 44 26.54 -26.64 65.80
C GLY A 44 25.76 -25.85 64.74
N ALA A 45 26.43 -25.32 63.71
CA ALA A 45 25.80 -24.53 62.65
C ALA A 45 24.71 -25.31 61.90
N ARG A 46 24.87 -26.62 61.74
CA ARG A 46 23.86 -27.49 61.11
C ARG A 46 22.55 -27.48 61.91
N GLU A 47 22.60 -27.65 63.22
CA GLU A 47 21.40 -27.64 64.06
C GLU A 47 20.75 -26.26 64.08
N THR A 48 21.57 -25.20 64.10
CA THR A 48 21.09 -23.82 64.02
C THR A 48 20.36 -23.55 62.69
N LEU A 49 20.92 -23.96 61.56
CA LEU A 49 20.29 -23.84 60.24
C LEU A 49 19.00 -24.67 60.14
N LEU A 50 19.02 -25.92 60.64
CA LEU A 50 17.83 -26.78 60.62
C LEU A 50 16.70 -26.21 61.49
N ARG A 51 17.03 -25.57 62.62
CA ARG A 51 16.05 -24.85 63.44
C ARG A 51 15.45 -23.67 62.67
N LEU A 52 16.26 -22.85 62.01
CA LEU A 52 15.75 -21.75 61.17
C LEU A 52 14.86 -22.25 60.03
N VAL A 53 15.23 -23.35 59.37
CA VAL A 53 14.38 -23.99 58.35
C VAL A 53 13.07 -24.49 58.93
N ALA A 54 13.07 -25.01 60.17
CA ALA A 54 11.85 -25.44 60.85
C ALA A 54 10.96 -24.25 61.25
N GLU A 55 11.55 -23.13 61.69
CA GLU A 55 10.85 -21.87 61.98
C GLU A 55 10.21 -21.29 60.72
N ASP A 56 10.95 -21.21 59.60
CA ASP A 56 10.40 -20.76 58.30
C ASP A 56 9.27 -21.68 57.82
N ARG A 57 9.43 -22.99 57.97
CA ARG A 57 8.42 -23.97 57.56
C ARG A 57 7.17 -23.91 58.45
N ALA A 58 7.29 -23.54 59.71
CA ALA A 58 6.14 -23.33 60.58
C ALA A 58 5.24 -22.17 60.07
N LEU A 59 5.83 -21.17 59.42
CA LEU A 59 5.13 -20.01 58.84
C LEU A 59 4.66 -20.24 57.39
N GLU A 60 4.87 -21.43 56.81
CA GLU A 60 4.51 -21.74 55.41
C GLU A 60 3.04 -21.42 55.10
N GLY A 61 2.14 -21.69 56.05
CA GLY A 61 0.71 -21.39 55.91
C GLY A 61 0.42 -19.89 55.80
N GLU A 62 1.11 -19.05 56.57
CA GLU A 62 0.96 -17.60 56.57
C GLU A 62 1.50 -17.00 55.27
N PHE A 63 2.69 -17.40 54.83
CA PHE A 63 3.26 -16.97 53.55
C PHE A 63 2.40 -17.37 52.36
N ARG A 64 1.80 -18.58 52.40
CA ARG A 64 0.86 -19.02 51.37
C ARG A 64 -0.39 -18.13 51.36
N ALA A 65 -0.93 -17.78 52.52
CA ALA A 65 -2.07 -16.87 52.62
C ALA A 65 -1.73 -15.46 52.07
N ILE A 66 -0.55 -14.93 52.39
CA ILE A 66 -0.04 -13.67 51.83
C ILE A 66 0.02 -13.74 50.30
N GLY A 67 0.55 -14.84 49.75
CA GLY A 67 0.62 -15.07 48.31
C GLY A 67 -0.77 -15.11 47.64
N GLU A 68 -1.76 -15.74 48.27
CA GLU A 68 -3.14 -15.76 47.77
C GLU A 68 -3.80 -14.37 47.83
N VAL A 69 -3.55 -13.59 48.89
CA VAL A 69 -4.02 -12.19 48.98
C VAL A 69 -3.37 -11.34 47.90
N GLU A 70 -2.06 -11.46 47.68
CA GLU A 70 -1.37 -10.75 46.60
C GLU A 70 -1.96 -11.11 45.23
N ARG A 71 -2.21 -12.41 44.98
CA ARG A 71 -2.86 -12.89 43.76
C ARG A 71 -4.25 -12.28 43.59
N LEU A 72 -5.07 -12.26 44.65
CA LEU A 72 -6.40 -11.66 44.65
C LEU A 72 -6.33 -10.16 44.33
N LEU A 73 -5.39 -9.43 44.94
CA LEU A 73 -5.19 -8.00 44.69
C LEU A 73 -4.77 -7.73 43.24
N ARG A 74 -3.88 -8.55 42.68
CA ARG A 74 -3.49 -8.47 41.25
C ARG A 74 -4.68 -8.74 40.33
N TYR A 75 -5.54 -9.71 40.65
CA TYR A 75 -6.77 -9.93 39.88
C TYR A 75 -7.74 -8.77 39.99
N HIS A 76 -7.98 -8.25 41.19
CA HIS A 76 -8.88 -7.12 41.38
C HIS A 76 -8.41 -5.87 40.63
N ARG A 77 -7.09 -5.60 40.65
CA ARG A 77 -6.50 -4.43 39.99
C ARG A 77 -6.45 -4.58 38.46
N ASP A 78 -5.96 -5.71 37.96
CA ASP A 78 -5.53 -5.81 36.55
C ASP A 78 -6.44 -6.68 35.67
N LEU A 79 -7.18 -7.65 36.24
CA LEU A 79 -7.93 -8.63 35.44
C LEU A 79 -9.01 -7.96 34.60
N ALA A 80 -9.77 -7.02 35.16
CA ALA A 80 -10.79 -6.29 34.42
C ALA A 80 -10.20 -5.54 33.21
N ARG A 81 -9.06 -4.86 33.41
CA ARG A 81 -8.36 -4.14 32.33
C ARG A 81 -7.83 -5.11 31.27
N LEU A 82 -7.26 -6.24 31.68
CA LEU A 82 -6.79 -7.28 30.76
C LEU A 82 -7.94 -7.80 29.90
N LEU A 83 -9.05 -8.20 30.50
CA LEU A 83 -10.22 -8.71 29.80
C LEU A 83 -10.80 -7.68 28.81
N ARG A 84 -10.82 -6.40 29.19
CA ARG A 84 -11.29 -5.30 28.32
C ARG A 84 -10.40 -5.03 27.12
N ASN A 85 -9.11 -5.37 27.18
CA ASN A 85 -8.14 -5.12 26.12
C ASN A 85 -7.73 -6.36 25.32
N PHE A 86 -8.11 -7.55 25.79
CA PHE A 86 -7.69 -8.82 25.20
C PHE A 86 -8.86 -9.71 24.76
N VAL A 87 -9.97 -9.71 25.51
CA VAL A 87 -11.12 -10.59 25.21
C VAL A 87 -12.16 -9.86 24.37
N ASN A 88 -12.68 -8.73 24.87
CA ASN A 88 -13.76 -8.02 24.19
C ASN A 88 -13.32 -6.71 23.48
N PHE A 89 -12.09 -6.25 23.74
CA PHE A 89 -11.55 -5.00 23.18
C PHE A 89 -12.44 -3.76 23.44
N SER A 90 -13.22 -3.77 24.51
CA SER A 90 -14.15 -2.67 24.87
C SER A 90 -13.44 -1.34 25.07
N ASP A 91 -12.24 -1.31 25.65
CA ASP A 91 -11.46 -0.07 25.79
C ASP A 91 -11.04 0.48 24.40
N PHE A 92 -10.72 -0.41 23.45
CA PHE A 92 -10.35 -0.02 22.10
C PHE A 92 -11.54 0.52 21.30
N TYR A 93 -12.69 -0.16 21.34
CA TYR A 93 -13.89 0.25 20.61
C TYR A 93 -14.63 1.42 21.26
N GLY A 94 -14.60 1.48 22.59
CA GLY A 94 -15.29 2.52 23.38
C GLY A 94 -14.60 3.87 23.35
N ARG A 95 -13.27 3.91 23.16
CA ARG A 95 -12.45 5.13 23.04
C ARG A 95 -12.51 6.10 24.24
N GLU A 96 -13.20 5.75 25.32
CA GLU A 96 -13.16 6.51 26.57
C GLU A 96 -11.74 6.58 27.15
N LYS A 97 -10.95 5.52 26.94
CA LYS A 97 -9.58 5.39 27.41
C LYS A 97 -8.71 4.73 26.33
N PRO A 98 -7.44 5.12 26.18
CA PRO A 98 -6.53 4.45 25.26
C PRO A 98 -6.30 3.00 25.66
N ALA A 99 -6.50 2.09 24.70
CA ALA A 99 -6.29 0.67 24.88
C ALA A 99 -4.84 0.37 25.29
N THR A 100 -4.60 -0.76 25.97
CA THR A 100 -3.28 -1.09 26.54
C THR A 100 -2.17 -1.18 25.47
N PHE A 101 -2.49 -1.64 24.27
CA PHE A 101 -1.53 -1.73 23.16
C PHE A 101 -1.31 -0.40 22.41
N GLN A 102 -2.16 0.60 22.61
CA GLN A 102 -1.95 1.93 22.01
C GLN A 102 -0.82 2.65 22.74
N ALA A 103 0.25 2.94 22.00
CA ALA A 103 1.48 3.54 22.50
C ALA A 103 1.41 5.07 22.61
N GLY A 104 0.51 5.70 21.86
CA GLY A 104 0.48 7.15 21.70
C GLY A 104 -0.20 7.59 20.40
N VAL A 105 0.06 8.84 19.99
CA VAL A 105 -0.48 9.46 18.78
C VAL A 105 0.66 9.93 17.89
N LEU A 106 0.66 9.53 16.62
CA LEU A 106 1.60 10.01 15.62
C LEU A 106 0.97 11.15 14.82
N PHE A 107 1.65 12.28 14.74
CA PHE A 107 1.32 13.38 13.84
C PHE A 107 2.27 13.36 12.64
N LEU A 108 1.71 13.13 11.46
CA LEU A 108 2.49 13.06 10.22
C LEU A 108 1.62 13.47 9.03
N ASP A 109 2.15 14.35 8.18
CA ASP A 109 1.50 14.79 6.94
C ASP A 109 0.06 15.33 7.14
N GLY A 110 -0.12 16.20 8.14
CA GLY A 110 -1.44 16.76 8.45
C GLY A 110 -2.45 15.72 8.96
N ARG A 111 -1.99 14.57 9.45
CA ARG A 111 -2.84 13.52 10.03
C ARG A 111 -2.42 13.21 11.45
N SER A 112 -3.39 12.88 12.30
CA SER A 112 -3.15 12.31 13.63
C SER A 112 -3.60 10.86 13.67
N CYS A 113 -2.66 9.94 13.86
CA CYS A 113 -2.89 8.49 13.92
C CYS A 113 -2.88 8.03 15.38
N GLU A 114 -4.03 7.58 15.89
CA GLU A 114 -4.21 7.10 17.27
C GLU A 114 -3.94 5.58 17.40
N LEU A 115 -3.93 4.83 16.29
CA LEU A 115 -3.59 3.42 16.28
C LEU A 115 -2.08 3.24 16.05
N CYS A 116 -1.32 3.45 17.12
CA CYS A 116 0.12 3.25 17.16
C CYS A 116 0.48 2.14 18.15
N VAL A 117 1.23 1.12 17.71
CA VAL A 117 1.71 0.03 18.57
C VAL A 117 3.23 0.05 18.65
N ARG A 118 3.80 -0.20 19.84
CA ARG A 118 5.26 -0.34 19.98
C ARG A 118 5.70 -1.65 19.34
N VAL A 119 6.79 -1.61 18.58
CA VAL A 119 7.32 -2.77 17.86
C VAL A 119 8.78 -2.96 18.23
N ALA A 120 9.18 -4.20 18.52
CA ALA A 120 10.57 -4.53 18.81
C ALA A 120 11.41 -4.67 17.52
N ASP A 121 10.84 -5.28 16.47
CA ASP A 121 11.49 -5.51 15.18
C ASP A 121 10.51 -5.23 14.04
N ALA A 122 10.72 -4.13 13.31
CA ALA A 122 9.85 -3.71 12.20
C ALA A 122 9.85 -4.70 11.03
N GLY A 123 10.97 -5.41 10.80
CA GLY A 123 11.13 -6.36 9.71
C GLY A 123 10.24 -7.59 9.92
N LYS A 124 10.39 -8.24 11.08
CA LYS A 124 9.58 -9.41 11.47
C LYS A 124 8.11 -9.06 11.62
N HIS A 125 7.83 -7.90 12.22
CA HIS A 125 6.46 -7.47 12.44
C HIS A 125 5.72 -7.20 11.12
N ALA A 126 6.38 -6.61 10.12
CA ALA A 126 5.75 -6.30 8.83
C ALA A 126 5.27 -7.55 8.07
N ALA A 127 5.95 -8.69 8.22
CA ALA A 127 5.58 -9.94 7.55
C ALA A 127 4.20 -10.45 8.02
N LEU A 128 3.94 -10.44 9.33
CA LEU A 128 2.67 -10.88 9.89
C LEU A 128 1.59 -9.78 9.79
N ALA A 129 1.96 -8.54 10.11
CA ALA A 129 1.01 -7.42 10.13
C ALA A 129 0.51 -7.01 8.75
N GLY A 130 1.21 -7.36 7.66
CA GLY A 130 0.70 -7.18 6.30
C GLY A 130 -0.65 -7.88 6.05
N MET A 131 -0.94 -8.95 6.79
CA MET A 131 -2.23 -9.66 6.72
C MET A 131 -3.39 -8.89 7.36
N ALA A 132 -3.11 -7.84 8.13
CA ALA A 132 -4.12 -6.98 8.75
C ALA A 132 -4.91 -6.13 7.74
N LYS A 133 -4.42 -6.00 6.50
CA LYS A 133 -5.02 -5.20 5.41
C LYS A 133 -5.17 -3.70 5.76
N ALA A 134 -4.40 -3.24 6.73
CA ALA A 134 -4.24 -1.82 7.07
C ALA A 134 -3.00 -1.25 6.38
N TYR A 135 -3.01 0.05 6.09
CA TYR A 135 -1.80 0.76 5.66
C TYR A 135 -0.97 1.03 6.91
N LEU A 136 0.26 0.51 6.96
CA LEU A 136 1.11 0.62 8.15
C LEU A 136 2.38 1.39 7.79
N ALA A 137 2.71 2.42 8.56
CA ALA A 137 4.02 3.04 8.52
C ALA A 137 4.78 2.70 9.81
N TYR A 138 5.97 2.15 9.64
CA TYR A 138 6.92 1.90 10.71
C TYR A 138 7.77 3.15 10.87
N CYS A 139 7.79 3.67 12.10
CA CYS A 139 8.53 4.87 12.44
C CYS A 139 9.54 4.54 13.54
N ASP A 140 10.78 4.95 13.33
CA ASP A 140 11.77 5.01 14.39
C ASP A 140 11.63 6.35 15.10
N CYS A 141 11.34 6.28 16.39
CA CYS A 141 11.14 7.42 17.26
C CYS A 141 12.39 7.59 18.12
N THR A 142 13.01 8.76 18.04
CA THR A 142 14.20 9.11 18.81
C THR A 142 13.93 10.33 19.67
N ARG A 143 14.63 10.43 20.80
CA ARG A 143 14.52 11.57 21.70
C ARG A 143 15.90 12.18 21.95
N PRO A 144 16.01 13.49 22.21
CA PRO A 144 17.27 14.12 22.59
C PRO A 144 17.94 13.49 23.83
N SER A 145 17.17 12.82 24.71
CA SER A 145 17.70 12.07 25.86
C SER A 145 18.47 10.79 25.49
N GLY A 146 18.52 10.41 24.21
CA GLY A 146 19.17 9.19 23.73
C GLY A 146 18.27 7.95 23.73
N GLU A 147 17.03 8.06 24.23
CA GLU A 147 16.04 6.99 24.16
C GLU A 147 15.57 6.76 22.72
N ARG A 148 15.33 5.49 22.37
CA ARG A 148 14.82 5.09 21.06
C ARG A 148 13.67 4.11 21.23
N MET A 149 12.69 4.22 20.35
CA MET A 149 11.61 3.24 20.25
C MET A 149 11.11 3.14 18.81
N THR A 150 10.69 1.96 18.41
CA THR A 150 10.06 1.76 17.09
C THR A 150 8.56 1.58 17.27
N VAL A 151 7.78 2.21 16.39
CA VAL A 151 6.32 2.21 16.45
C VAL A 151 5.76 1.87 15.07
N ALA A 152 4.73 1.03 15.01
CA ALA A 152 3.91 0.87 13.82
C ALA A 152 2.63 1.68 13.97
N ALA A 153 2.45 2.67 13.08
CA ALA A 153 1.26 3.50 12.99
C ALA A 153 0.37 3.02 11.85
N ALA A 154 -0.91 2.78 12.14
CA ALA A 154 -1.90 2.40 11.14
C ALA A 154 -2.63 3.64 10.60
N PHE A 155 -2.55 3.85 9.30
CA PHE A 155 -3.28 4.89 8.58
C PHE A 155 -4.60 4.31 8.08
N THR A 156 -5.69 4.80 8.65
CA THR A 156 -7.04 4.26 8.41
C THR A 156 -7.95 5.24 7.69
N ASP A 157 -7.54 6.50 7.55
CA ASP A 157 -8.21 7.56 6.78
C ASP A 157 -7.20 8.48 6.08
N GLY A 158 -7.67 9.26 5.10
CA GLY A 158 -6.87 10.13 4.25
C GLY A 158 -6.44 9.47 2.93
N ASP A 159 -5.32 9.94 2.39
CA ASP A 159 -4.67 9.39 1.20
C ASP A 159 -3.30 8.78 1.56
N SER A 160 -2.68 8.13 0.58
CA SER A 160 -1.35 7.53 0.74
C SER A 160 -0.25 8.44 0.19
N ASP A 161 -0.60 9.63 -0.28
CA ASP A 161 0.35 10.54 -0.87
C ASP A 161 1.27 11.04 0.24
N TYR A 162 2.55 11.26 -0.07
CA TYR A 162 3.58 11.71 0.86
C TYR A 162 3.93 10.80 2.04
N LEU A 163 3.33 9.62 2.16
CA LEU A 163 3.74 8.59 3.13
C LEU A 163 4.93 7.78 2.60
N MET A 164 6.09 8.45 2.51
CA MET A 164 7.32 7.88 1.98
C MET A 164 8.33 7.59 3.09
N VAL A 165 9.19 6.60 2.85
CA VAL A 165 10.35 6.31 3.71
C VAL A 165 11.24 7.55 3.77
N GLY A 166 11.70 7.90 4.97
CA GLY A 166 12.51 9.09 5.24
C GLY A 166 11.69 10.34 5.64
N ARG A 167 10.35 10.30 5.57
CA ARG A 167 9.54 11.43 6.04
C ARG A 167 9.50 11.47 7.56
N ASN A 168 9.66 12.68 8.10
CA ASN A 168 9.62 12.94 9.53
C ASN A 168 8.20 13.31 10.00
N GLY A 169 7.93 13.04 11.27
CA GLY A 169 6.74 13.40 12.00
C GLY A 169 7.04 13.48 13.50
N VAL A 170 6.02 13.76 14.30
CA VAL A 170 6.14 13.90 15.76
C VAL A 170 5.25 12.87 16.41
N PHE A 171 5.81 12.04 17.29
CA PHE A 171 5.07 11.05 18.05
C PHE A 171 4.94 11.49 19.50
N TYR A 172 3.71 11.50 20.02
CA TYR A 172 3.44 11.73 21.43
C TYR A 172 3.09 10.42 22.11
N ASP A 173 3.84 10.04 23.14
CA ASP A 173 3.54 8.85 23.92
C ASP A 173 2.33 9.05 24.85
N ARG A 174 1.90 7.98 25.54
CA ARG A 174 0.82 8.06 26.54
C ARG A 174 1.08 9.01 27.71
N GLN A 175 2.33 9.38 27.94
CA GLN A 175 2.75 10.29 29.01
C GLN A 175 2.83 11.75 28.51
N GLY A 176 2.46 12.00 27.25
CA GLY A 176 2.52 13.33 26.64
C GLY A 176 3.93 13.76 26.23
N ARG A 177 4.89 12.83 26.21
CA ARG A 177 6.27 13.10 25.81
C ARG A 177 6.41 13.03 24.30
N ASP A 178 7.09 14.01 23.74
CA ASP A 178 7.43 14.15 22.33
C ASP A 178 8.62 13.28 21.93
N TRP A 179 8.53 12.74 20.72
CA TRP A 179 9.54 11.94 20.06
C TRP A 179 9.62 12.33 18.59
N ASP A 180 10.83 12.46 18.07
CA ASP A 180 11.10 12.67 16.66
C ASP A 180 10.92 11.34 15.93
N ALA A 181 9.92 11.26 15.06
CA ALA A 181 9.55 10.03 14.36
C ALA A 181 9.96 10.11 12.89
N THR A 182 10.67 9.10 12.38
CA THR A 182 11.02 9.00 10.96
C THR A 182 10.50 7.70 10.38
N ILE A 183 9.80 7.76 9.24
CA ILE A 183 9.31 6.56 8.55
C ILE A 183 10.49 5.75 8.01
N THR A 184 10.64 4.50 8.44
CA THR A 184 11.67 3.58 7.95
C THR A 184 11.14 2.55 6.97
N LYS A 185 9.87 2.15 7.12
CA LYS A 185 9.23 1.17 6.24
C LYS A 185 7.74 1.41 6.14
N VAL A 186 7.18 1.12 4.97
CA VAL A 186 5.75 1.25 4.72
C VAL A 186 5.20 -0.06 4.16
N VAL A 187 4.03 -0.47 4.64
CA VAL A 187 3.25 -1.57 4.10
C VAL A 187 2.01 -0.99 3.44
N GLU A 188 1.98 -1.04 2.11
CA GLU A 188 0.94 -0.43 1.31
C GLU A 188 -0.33 -1.28 1.26
N ASN A 189 -1.44 -0.71 1.74
CA ASN A 189 -2.79 -1.24 1.59
C ASN A 189 -3.77 -0.08 1.36
N PRO A 190 -4.92 -0.29 0.69
CA PRO A 190 -5.86 0.81 0.44
C PRO A 190 -6.32 1.46 1.75
N ILE A 191 -6.24 2.80 1.81
CA ILE A 191 -6.64 3.60 2.98
C ILE A 191 -8.14 3.90 2.94
N SER A 192 -8.64 4.33 1.78
CA SER A 192 -10.04 4.66 1.55
C SER A 192 -10.51 4.27 0.14
N ILE A 193 -11.83 4.11 -0.05
CA ILE A 193 -12.41 3.80 -1.37
C ILE A 193 -12.17 4.97 -2.34
N ARG A 194 -12.21 6.22 -1.84
CA ARG A 194 -11.96 7.43 -2.63
C ARG A 194 -10.52 7.47 -3.15
N GLN A 195 -9.55 7.11 -2.31
CA GLN A 195 -8.15 6.98 -2.73
C GLN A 195 -7.97 5.85 -3.75
N ALA A 196 -8.68 4.73 -3.59
CA ALA A 196 -8.60 3.60 -4.52
C ALA A 196 -9.12 3.92 -5.93
N PHE A 197 -10.11 4.82 -6.07
CA PHE A 197 -10.62 5.27 -7.37
C PHE A 197 -9.53 5.87 -8.26
N TRP A 198 -8.65 6.69 -7.68
CA TRP A 198 -7.56 7.39 -8.39
C TRP A 198 -6.27 6.57 -8.49
N SER A 199 -6.17 5.46 -7.76
CA SER A 199 -4.93 4.67 -7.67
C SER A 199 -4.40 4.12 -9.00
N PRO A 200 -5.24 3.67 -9.98
CA PRO A 200 -4.73 3.16 -11.25
C PRO A 200 -4.06 4.25 -12.08
N TYR A 201 -4.66 5.45 -12.12
CA TYR A 201 -4.14 6.58 -12.88
C TYR A 201 -2.84 7.10 -12.28
N LYS A 202 -2.75 7.20 -10.95
CA LYS A 202 -1.50 7.58 -10.26
C LYS A 202 -0.36 6.60 -10.55
N LYS A 203 -0.65 5.29 -10.56
CA LYS A 203 0.33 4.27 -10.92
C LYS A 203 0.77 4.38 -12.38
N LEU A 204 -0.15 4.70 -13.28
CA LEU A 204 0.18 4.93 -14.69
C LEU A 204 1.10 6.15 -14.86
N VAL A 205 0.78 7.27 -14.21
CA VAL A 205 1.62 8.48 -14.23
C VAL A 205 3.01 8.17 -13.69
N ARG A 206 3.10 7.51 -12.53
CA ARG A 206 4.39 7.08 -11.96
C ARG A 206 5.17 6.16 -12.89
N MET A 207 4.50 5.23 -13.57
CA MET A 207 5.15 4.35 -14.55
C MET A 207 5.70 5.15 -15.74
N ILE A 208 4.97 6.15 -16.23
CA ILE A 208 5.43 7.04 -17.30
C ILE A 208 6.64 7.85 -16.83
N GLU A 209 6.58 8.45 -15.63
CA GLU A 209 7.69 9.16 -15.01
C GLU A 209 8.92 8.26 -14.87
N GLU A 210 8.76 7.03 -14.38
CA GLU A 210 9.85 6.06 -14.25
C GLU A 210 10.44 5.67 -15.62
N GLN A 211 9.61 5.54 -16.66
CA GLN A 211 10.08 5.28 -18.02
C GLN A 211 10.82 6.47 -18.63
N VAL A 212 10.33 7.69 -18.41
CA VAL A 212 10.99 8.92 -18.84
C VAL A 212 12.32 9.09 -18.11
N ALA A 213 12.34 8.90 -16.79
CA ALA A 213 13.56 8.94 -15.98
C ALA A 213 14.58 7.89 -16.42
N LYS A 214 14.15 6.65 -16.69
CA LYS A 214 15.02 5.60 -17.23
C LYS A 214 15.58 5.96 -18.61
N ARG A 215 14.77 6.57 -19.49
CA ARG A 215 15.23 7.03 -20.80
C ARG A 215 16.18 8.22 -20.70
N ALA A 216 15.92 9.15 -19.78
CA ALA A 216 16.82 10.26 -19.50
C ALA A 216 18.16 9.74 -18.96
N ALA A 217 18.16 8.84 -17.98
CA ALA A 217 19.38 8.22 -17.46
C ALA A 217 20.11 7.37 -18.51
N ALA A 218 19.40 6.69 -19.40
CA ALA A 218 20.00 5.96 -20.51
C ALA A 218 20.65 6.92 -21.53
N ALA A 219 19.97 8.00 -21.90
CA ALA A 219 20.51 9.03 -22.78
C ALA A 219 21.70 9.76 -22.16
N GLU A 220 21.65 10.02 -20.85
CA GLU A 220 22.75 10.61 -20.08
C GLU A 220 23.95 9.66 -20.01
N SER A 221 23.72 8.36 -19.80
CA SER A 221 24.79 7.34 -19.88
C SER A 221 25.38 7.20 -21.28
N GLU A 222 24.60 7.41 -22.34
CA GLU A 222 25.09 7.43 -23.73
C GLU A 222 25.85 8.72 -24.05
N SER A 223 25.42 9.87 -23.51
CA SER A 223 26.19 11.12 -23.62
C SER A 223 27.48 11.06 -22.81
N ASP A 224 27.47 10.48 -21.62
CA ASP A 224 28.66 10.26 -20.80
C ASP A 224 29.62 9.27 -21.49
N ARG A 225 29.11 8.26 -22.19
CA ARG A 225 29.95 7.38 -23.03
C ARG A 225 30.51 8.09 -24.25
N LYS A 226 29.77 9.03 -24.87
CA LYS A 226 30.26 9.85 -25.98
C LYS A 226 31.28 10.90 -25.50
N LEU A 227 31.10 11.46 -24.31
CA LEU A 227 32.04 12.37 -23.66
C LEU A 227 33.30 11.64 -23.16
N ALA A 228 33.15 10.43 -22.60
CA ALA A 228 34.28 9.55 -22.28
C ALA A 228 35.01 9.07 -23.53
N GLY A 229 34.29 8.79 -24.62
CA GLY A 229 34.85 8.47 -25.94
C GLY A 229 35.54 9.67 -26.62
N ALA A 230 35.06 10.89 -26.37
CA ALA A 230 35.72 12.13 -26.79
C ALA A 230 36.97 12.43 -25.93
N ALA A 231 36.94 12.08 -24.64
CA ALA A 231 38.09 12.18 -23.74
C ALA A 231 39.17 11.13 -24.06
N THR A 232 38.81 9.93 -24.51
CA THR A 232 39.78 8.93 -24.99
C THR A 232 40.32 9.25 -26.39
N THR A 233 39.55 9.89 -27.27
CA THR A 233 40.07 10.37 -28.57
C THR A 233 40.97 11.61 -28.46
N ALA A 234 40.91 12.37 -27.35
CA ALA A 234 41.91 13.38 -27.01
C ALA A 234 43.15 12.80 -26.31
N ALA A 235 43.08 11.57 -25.78
CA ALA A 235 44.18 10.89 -25.08
C ALA A 235 44.88 9.79 -25.89
N GLU A 236 44.34 9.38 -27.04
CA GLU A 236 44.95 8.36 -27.94
C GLU A 236 45.14 8.88 -29.38
N ALA A 237 45.80 10.04 -29.52
CA ALA A 237 46.42 10.44 -30.78
C ALA A 237 47.81 9.79 -31.00
N ASP A 238 48.15 8.73 -30.23
CA ASP A 238 49.36 7.96 -30.45
C ASP A 238 49.16 6.49 -30.04
N ARG A 239 48.62 5.69 -30.98
CA ARG A 239 48.90 4.26 -31.24
C ARG A 239 47.86 3.66 -32.17
N MET A 240 48.26 3.42 -33.42
CA MET A 240 47.52 2.57 -34.36
C MET A 240 47.53 1.11 -33.90
N LYS A 241 46.34 0.51 -33.75
CA LYS A 241 46.11 -0.94 -33.93
C LYS A 241 44.68 -1.18 -34.47
N PRO A 242 44.47 -2.26 -35.26
CA PRO A 242 43.33 -2.43 -36.17
C PRO A 242 42.02 -2.77 -35.44
N PRO A 243 40.86 -2.54 -36.09
CA PRO A 243 39.55 -2.57 -35.44
C PRO A 243 39.10 -3.99 -35.07
N PRO A 244 38.45 -4.20 -33.91
CA PRO A 244 37.73 -5.43 -33.63
C PRO A 244 36.36 -5.44 -34.32
N GLU A 245 35.99 -6.64 -34.76
CA GLU A 245 34.82 -6.97 -35.57
C GLU A 245 33.49 -6.46 -35.02
N PRO A 246 32.52 -6.10 -35.89
CA PRO A 246 31.19 -5.72 -35.46
C PRO A 246 30.49 -6.90 -34.79
N LYS A 247 30.15 -6.73 -33.50
CA LYS A 247 29.25 -7.67 -32.80
C LYS A 247 27.97 -7.80 -33.61
N LYS A 248 27.70 -9.01 -34.08
CA LYS A 248 26.45 -9.39 -34.73
C LYS A 248 25.31 -8.95 -33.81
N VAL A 249 24.53 -7.99 -34.26
CA VAL A 249 23.28 -7.63 -33.60
C VAL A 249 22.41 -8.87 -33.70
N ASP A 250 22.06 -9.43 -32.56
CA ASP A 250 21.28 -10.66 -32.49
C ASP A 250 19.96 -10.41 -33.22
N VAL A 251 19.73 -11.13 -34.31
CA VAL A 251 18.53 -10.98 -35.14
C VAL A 251 17.28 -11.24 -34.30
N GLY A 252 17.39 -12.03 -33.22
CA GLY A 252 16.35 -12.22 -32.21
C GLY A 252 16.07 -11.00 -31.34
N THR A 253 17.08 -10.18 -31.00
CA THR A 253 16.89 -8.92 -30.27
C THR A 253 16.32 -7.82 -31.17
N VAL A 254 16.74 -7.76 -32.43
CA VAL A 254 16.17 -6.84 -33.44
C VAL A 254 14.75 -7.25 -33.81
N ALA A 255 14.45 -8.55 -33.90
CA ALA A 255 13.10 -9.05 -34.09
C ALA A 255 12.19 -8.79 -32.88
N ALA A 256 12.69 -8.99 -31.66
CA ALA A 256 11.91 -8.68 -30.44
C ALA A 256 11.66 -7.17 -30.27
N LEU A 257 12.65 -6.33 -30.59
CA LEU A 257 12.47 -4.86 -30.65
C LEU A 257 11.53 -4.46 -31.79
N GLY A 258 11.62 -5.10 -32.95
CA GLY A 258 10.74 -4.86 -34.10
C GLY A 258 9.29 -5.27 -33.84
N VAL A 259 9.06 -6.36 -33.10
CA VAL A 259 7.73 -6.79 -32.65
C VAL A 259 7.20 -5.88 -31.54
N ALA A 260 8.04 -5.40 -30.62
CA ALA A 260 7.63 -4.46 -29.58
C ALA A 260 7.28 -3.07 -30.16
N VAL A 261 8.05 -2.57 -31.13
CA VAL A 261 7.77 -1.33 -31.86
C VAL A 261 6.57 -1.51 -32.78
N GLY A 262 6.42 -2.68 -33.41
CA GLY A 262 5.23 -3.04 -34.20
C GLY A 262 3.95 -3.13 -33.36
N ALA A 263 4.04 -3.66 -32.13
CA ALA A 263 2.93 -3.73 -31.18
C ALA A 263 2.55 -2.35 -30.61
N LEU A 264 3.53 -1.47 -30.40
CA LEU A 264 3.27 -0.06 -30.07
C LEU A 264 2.66 0.68 -31.26
N GLY A 265 3.13 0.39 -32.48
CA GLY A 265 2.57 0.91 -33.72
C GLY A 265 1.12 0.49 -33.90
N THR A 266 0.79 -0.80 -33.76
CA THR A 266 -0.60 -1.29 -33.86
C THR A 266 -1.49 -0.79 -32.72
N MET A 267 -0.98 -0.66 -31.49
CA MET A 267 -1.69 0.03 -30.41
C MET A 267 -1.98 1.49 -30.76
N LEU A 268 -1.00 2.22 -31.30
CA LEU A 268 -1.17 3.63 -31.67
C LEU A 268 -2.16 3.78 -32.83
N THR A 269 -2.08 2.93 -33.85
CA THR A 269 -3.03 2.92 -34.98
C THR A 269 -4.43 2.51 -34.52
N ALA A 270 -4.55 1.57 -33.57
CA ALA A 270 -5.83 1.21 -32.98
C ALA A 270 -6.40 2.38 -32.16
N ILE A 271 -5.59 3.04 -31.32
CA ILE A 271 -6.00 4.21 -30.53
C ILE A 271 -6.42 5.36 -31.46
N VAL A 272 -5.66 5.64 -32.52
CA VAL A 272 -6.00 6.65 -33.53
C VAL A 272 -7.27 6.26 -34.29
N GLY A 273 -7.42 4.99 -34.69
CA GLY A 273 -8.63 4.46 -35.35
C GLY A 273 -9.89 4.53 -34.47
N TYR A 274 -9.75 4.24 -33.17
CA TYR A 274 -10.82 4.42 -32.19
C TYR A 274 -11.11 5.90 -31.95
N LEU A 275 -10.10 6.78 -31.89
CA LEU A 275 -10.29 8.24 -31.77
C LEU A 275 -10.98 8.84 -32.99
N THR A 276 -10.65 8.40 -34.21
CA THR A 276 -11.33 8.86 -35.43
C THR A 276 -12.79 8.38 -35.49
N GLY A 277 -13.07 7.15 -35.06
CA GLY A 277 -14.45 6.65 -34.95
C GLY A 277 -15.25 7.32 -33.83
N LEU A 278 -14.57 7.79 -32.78
CA LEU A 278 -15.14 8.52 -31.64
C LEU A 278 -15.54 9.95 -32.01
N LEU A 279 -14.77 10.64 -32.87
CA LEU A 279 -15.06 12.01 -33.32
C LEU A 279 -16.31 12.13 -34.21
N GLU A 280 -16.79 11.01 -34.76
CA GLU A 280 -18.03 10.96 -35.55
C GLU A 280 -19.29 10.67 -34.70
N LEU A 281 -19.15 10.41 -33.40
CA LEU A 281 -20.27 10.22 -32.47
C LEU A 281 -20.74 11.58 -31.92
N PRO A 282 -22.04 11.74 -31.60
CA PRO A 282 -22.50 12.94 -30.92
C PRO A 282 -21.80 13.09 -29.57
N PHE A 283 -21.50 14.33 -29.19
CA PHE A 283 -20.67 14.65 -28.01
C PHE A 283 -21.18 14.01 -26.71
N TRP A 284 -22.50 13.82 -26.56
CA TRP A 284 -23.09 13.12 -25.41
C TRP A 284 -22.64 11.65 -25.32
N GLN A 285 -22.55 10.93 -26.44
CA GLN A 285 -22.08 9.54 -26.48
C GLN A 285 -20.58 9.47 -26.19
N ILE A 286 -19.79 10.39 -26.74
CA ILE A 286 -18.35 10.49 -26.44
C ILE A 286 -18.14 10.68 -24.94
N SER A 287 -18.90 11.60 -24.32
CA SER A 287 -18.83 11.88 -22.89
C SER A 287 -19.17 10.64 -22.05
N LEU A 288 -20.19 9.86 -22.43
CA LEU A 288 -20.53 8.60 -21.76
C LEU A 288 -19.48 7.50 -21.96
N VAL A 289 -18.88 7.39 -23.15
CA VAL A 289 -17.81 6.43 -23.42
C VAL A 289 -16.59 6.75 -22.56
N VAL A 290 -16.19 8.02 -22.48
CA VAL A 290 -15.09 8.46 -21.62
C VAL A 290 -15.41 8.17 -20.15
N ALA A 291 -16.59 8.57 -19.67
CA ALA A 291 -17.02 8.26 -18.30
C ALA A 291 -17.05 6.74 -18.02
N GLY A 292 -17.50 5.95 -18.99
CA GLY A 292 -17.53 4.49 -18.94
C GLY A 292 -16.14 3.87 -18.81
N ILE A 293 -15.14 4.37 -19.55
CA ILE A 293 -13.73 3.95 -19.42
C ILE A 293 -13.21 4.29 -18.02
N PHE A 294 -13.49 5.50 -17.51
CA PHE A 294 -13.07 5.90 -16.16
C PHE A 294 -13.63 4.94 -15.10
N VAL A 295 -14.92 4.61 -15.20
CA VAL A 295 -15.58 3.65 -14.30
C VAL A 295 -15.00 2.25 -14.47
N LEU A 296 -14.81 1.77 -15.70
CA LEU A 296 -14.29 0.43 -15.99
C LEU A 296 -12.89 0.22 -15.38
N VAL A 297 -12.01 1.21 -15.51
CA VAL A 297 -10.64 1.15 -14.98
C VAL A 297 -10.64 1.27 -13.44
N SER A 298 -11.50 2.12 -12.87
CA SER A 298 -11.52 2.36 -11.42
C SER A 298 -12.30 1.32 -10.62
N THR A 299 -13.31 0.67 -11.20
CA THR A 299 -14.22 -0.25 -10.50
C THR A 299 -13.50 -1.44 -9.85
N PRO A 300 -12.58 -2.16 -10.53
CA PRO A 300 -11.84 -3.26 -9.91
C PRO A 300 -11.04 -2.81 -8.67
N SER A 301 -10.40 -1.65 -8.76
CA SER A 301 -9.60 -1.10 -7.66
C SER A 301 -10.45 -0.70 -6.46
N MET A 302 -11.60 -0.08 -6.70
CA MET A 302 -12.58 0.23 -5.65
C MET A 302 -13.14 -1.03 -5.00
N LEU A 303 -13.43 -2.08 -5.78
CA LEU A 303 -13.96 -3.35 -5.26
C LEU A 303 -12.93 -4.05 -4.37
N ILE A 304 -11.67 -4.13 -4.80
CA ILE A 304 -10.57 -4.68 -3.99
C ILE A 304 -10.39 -3.86 -2.71
N ALA A 305 -10.41 -2.53 -2.81
CA ALA A 305 -10.34 -1.67 -1.64
C ALA A 305 -11.51 -1.94 -0.69
N TRP A 306 -12.75 -1.96 -1.17
CA TRP A 306 -13.92 -2.27 -0.37
C TRP A 306 -13.82 -3.63 0.34
N LEU A 307 -13.35 -4.68 -0.35
CA LEU A 307 -13.11 -6.00 0.24
C LEU A 307 -12.03 -5.94 1.34
N LYS A 308 -10.89 -5.31 1.06
CA LYS A 308 -9.79 -5.18 2.04
C LYS A 308 -10.20 -4.37 3.26
N LEU A 309 -10.89 -3.25 3.06
CA LEU A 309 -11.38 -2.35 4.12
C LEU A 309 -12.36 -3.06 5.07
N ARG A 310 -13.28 -3.87 4.55
CA ARG A 310 -14.22 -4.67 5.36
C ARG A 310 -13.56 -5.81 6.12
N GLN A 311 -12.41 -6.27 5.63
CA GLN A 311 -11.64 -7.37 6.21
C GLN A 311 -10.45 -6.91 7.06
N ARG A 312 -10.32 -5.59 7.32
CA ARG A 312 -9.28 -5.07 8.20
C ARG A 312 -9.41 -5.67 9.60
N ASN A 313 -8.30 -6.17 10.11
CA ASN A 313 -8.24 -6.87 11.40
C ASN A 313 -7.01 -6.42 12.18
N LEU A 314 -7.20 -6.07 13.45
CA LEU A 314 -6.11 -5.69 14.34
C LEU A 314 -5.30 -6.90 14.83
N ALA A 315 -5.87 -8.11 14.85
CA ALA A 315 -5.20 -9.28 15.44
C ALA A 315 -3.80 -9.55 14.86
N PRO A 316 -3.56 -9.55 13.52
CA PRO A 316 -2.21 -9.76 12.99
C PRO A 316 -1.19 -8.67 13.37
N ILE A 317 -1.64 -7.47 13.72
CA ILE A 317 -0.78 -6.39 14.23
C ILE A 317 -0.36 -6.67 15.67
N LEU A 318 -1.27 -7.20 16.49
CA LEU A 318 -0.98 -7.53 17.89
C LEU A 318 -0.20 -8.84 18.02
N ASP A 319 -0.56 -9.85 17.22
CA ASP A 319 0.14 -11.14 17.20
C ASP A 319 1.60 -10.98 16.79
N ALA A 320 1.90 -9.99 15.94
CA ALA A 320 3.25 -9.63 15.55
C ALA A 320 4.09 -9.06 16.71
N ASN A 321 3.44 -8.56 17.77
CA ASN A 321 4.06 -8.13 19.02
C ASN A 321 4.00 -9.21 20.13
N GLY A 322 3.73 -10.47 19.76
CA GLY A 322 3.69 -11.59 20.69
C GLY A 322 2.39 -11.70 21.50
N TRP A 323 1.34 -10.98 21.12
CA TRP A 323 0.01 -11.22 21.68
C TRP A 323 -0.56 -12.51 21.09
N ALA A 324 -1.45 -13.18 21.81
CA ALA A 324 -2.12 -14.40 21.33
C ALA A 324 -3.62 -14.12 21.11
N VAL A 325 -3.95 -13.28 20.12
CA VAL A 325 -5.32 -12.83 19.91
C VAL A 325 -6.05 -13.80 18.99
N ASN A 326 -6.86 -14.69 19.58
CA ASN A 326 -7.66 -15.66 18.83
C ASN A 326 -8.91 -15.04 18.14
N GLY A 327 -9.20 -13.77 18.41
CA GLY A 327 -10.39 -13.08 17.93
C GLY A 327 -10.18 -12.31 16.61
N ARG A 328 -11.25 -12.17 15.81
CA ARG A 328 -11.27 -11.25 14.67
C ARG A 328 -11.61 -9.83 15.14
N VAL A 329 -10.59 -9.08 15.56
CA VAL A 329 -10.72 -7.69 16.00
C VAL A 329 -10.88 -6.77 14.79
N ARG A 330 -12.09 -6.72 14.23
CA ARG A 330 -12.38 -6.01 12.98
C ARG A 330 -12.31 -4.49 13.16
N LEU A 331 -11.76 -3.83 12.15
CA LEU A 331 -11.72 -2.37 12.01
C LEU A 331 -12.66 -1.99 10.87
N ASN A 332 -13.90 -1.61 11.19
CA ASN A 332 -14.82 -1.14 10.16
C ASN A 332 -14.40 0.26 9.65
N VAL A 333 -14.94 0.70 8.52
CA VAL A 333 -14.53 1.97 7.89
C VAL A 333 -14.80 3.19 8.77
N ARG A 334 -15.94 3.24 9.47
CA ARG A 334 -16.31 4.38 10.34
C ARG A 334 -15.39 4.48 11.55
N PHE A 335 -15.13 3.35 12.20
CA PHE A 335 -14.24 3.25 13.34
C PHE A 335 -12.79 3.50 12.92
N GLY A 336 -12.37 2.99 11.76
CA GLY A 336 -11.09 3.34 11.14
C GLY A 336 -10.94 4.84 10.90
N GLY A 337 -11.96 5.50 10.34
CA GLY A 337 -11.99 6.96 10.18
C GLY A 337 -11.84 7.72 11.49
N SER A 338 -12.22 7.11 12.61
CA SER A 338 -12.09 7.72 13.93
C SER A 338 -10.68 7.62 14.53
N LEU A 339 -9.86 6.67 14.05
CA LEU A 339 -8.49 6.41 14.51
C LEU A 339 -7.43 7.22 13.74
N THR A 340 -7.78 7.78 12.59
CA THR A 340 -6.92 8.70 11.84
C THR A 340 -7.72 9.95 11.52
N LYS A 341 -7.35 11.10 12.10
CA LYS A 341 -8.00 12.38 11.78
C LYS A 341 -7.15 13.13 10.77
N VAL A 342 -7.79 13.61 9.71
CA VAL A 342 -7.16 14.47 8.70
C VAL A 342 -7.35 15.93 9.11
N ALA A 343 -6.31 16.75 8.98
CA ALA A 343 -6.37 18.18 9.23
C ALA A 343 -7.44 18.82 8.35
N LYS A 344 -8.45 19.40 8.98
CA LYS A 344 -9.49 20.20 8.34
C LYS A 344 -9.56 21.51 9.10
N LEU A 345 -9.66 22.63 8.38
CA LEU A 345 -9.98 23.91 9.00
C LEU A 345 -11.33 23.83 9.72
N PRO A 346 -11.46 24.42 10.93
CA PRO A 346 -12.74 24.55 11.60
C PRO A 346 -13.82 25.17 10.72
N GLU A 347 -15.07 24.77 10.91
CA GLU A 347 -16.19 25.30 10.14
C GLU A 347 -16.35 26.80 10.41
N GLY A 348 -16.42 27.60 9.34
CA GLY A 348 -16.48 29.07 9.44
C GLY A 348 -15.13 29.77 9.62
N SER A 349 -14.03 29.03 9.79
CA SER A 349 -12.70 29.64 9.74
C SER A 349 -12.27 29.89 8.30
N ALA A 350 -11.90 31.13 7.99
CA ALA A 350 -11.17 31.45 6.77
C ALA A 350 -9.67 31.36 7.08
N ALA A 351 -8.86 30.95 6.10
CA ALA A 351 -7.43 31.27 6.13
C ALA A 351 -7.30 32.80 6.24
N ALA A 352 -6.27 33.29 6.94
CA ALA A 352 -6.07 34.72 7.12
C ALA A 352 -6.22 35.43 5.76
N ALA A 353 -7.08 36.45 5.71
CA ALA A 353 -7.49 37.11 4.46
C ALA A 353 -6.32 37.82 3.72
N ASP A 354 -5.16 37.86 4.35
CA ASP A 354 -3.96 38.60 3.94
C ASP A 354 -2.76 37.67 3.75
N ASP A 355 -2.99 36.40 3.37
CA ASP A 355 -1.91 35.49 2.96
C ASP A 355 -1.55 35.76 1.48
N PRO A 356 -0.38 36.39 1.19
CA PRO A 356 0.05 36.70 -0.16
C PRO A 356 0.40 35.46 -0.99
N TYR A 357 0.55 34.29 -0.35
CA TYR A 357 0.85 33.01 -0.99
C TYR A 357 -0.31 32.02 -0.93
N ALA A 358 -1.49 32.44 -0.43
CA ALA A 358 -2.67 31.58 -0.46
C ALA A 358 -3.03 31.26 -1.91
N GLU A 359 -2.99 29.97 -2.26
CA GLU A 359 -3.49 29.50 -3.54
C GLU A 359 -4.98 29.80 -3.66
N LYS A 360 -5.31 30.78 -4.50
CA LYS A 360 -6.71 31.09 -4.82
C LYS A 360 -7.32 29.86 -5.45
N ALA A 361 -8.45 29.40 -4.90
CA ALA A 361 -9.19 28.29 -5.49
C ALA A 361 -9.51 28.60 -6.95
N SER A 362 -8.89 27.86 -7.86
CA SER A 362 -9.07 28.08 -9.30
C SER A 362 -10.53 27.83 -9.66
N PRO A 363 -11.23 28.80 -10.28
CA PRO A 363 -12.60 28.58 -10.73
C PRO A 363 -12.65 27.70 -11.98
N TRP A 364 -11.52 27.53 -12.69
CA TRP A 364 -11.42 26.83 -13.97
C TRP A 364 -11.97 25.40 -13.96
N PRO A 365 -11.73 24.53 -12.95
CA PRO A 365 -12.31 23.19 -12.92
C PRO A 365 -13.84 23.22 -12.80
N ARG A 366 -14.39 24.19 -12.05
CA ARG A 366 -15.84 24.36 -11.92
C ARG A 366 -16.44 24.88 -13.21
N ILE A 367 -15.81 25.87 -13.83
CA ILE A 367 -16.24 26.42 -15.12
C ILE A 367 -16.18 25.32 -16.19
N ALA A 368 -15.09 24.57 -16.27
CA ALA A 368 -14.94 23.45 -17.20
C ALA A 368 -16.01 22.37 -16.96
N ALA A 369 -16.31 22.04 -15.70
CA ALA A 369 -17.38 21.09 -15.38
C ALA A 369 -18.76 21.61 -15.83
N VAL A 370 -19.05 22.90 -15.59
CA VAL A 370 -20.31 23.52 -16.04
C VAL A 370 -20.40 23.54 -17.57
N LEU A 371 -19.33 23.94 -18.26
CA LEU A 371 -19.27 23.92 -19.73
C LEU A 371 -19.44 22.49 -20.27
N LEU A 372 -18.80 21.50 -19.65
CA LEU A 372 -18.98 20.09 -20.01
C LEU A 372 -20.44 19.66 -19.88
N CYS A 373 -21.09 20.01 -18.76
CA CYS A 373 -22.51 19.71 -18.54
C CYS A 373 -23.42 20.42 -19.56
N LEU A 374 -23.12 21.67 -19.91
CA LEU A 374 -23.87 22.43 -20.92
C LEU A 374 -23.70 21.82 -22.32
N CYS A 375 -22.48 21.48 -22.72
CA CYS A 375 -22.21 20.82 -24.00
C CYS A 375 -22.86 19.43 -24.06
N PHE A 376 -22.84 18.68 -22.95
CA PHE A 376 -23.51 17.38 -22.83
C PHE A 376 -25.02 17.54 -23.01
N ALA A 377 -25.65 18.47 -22.30
CA ALA A 377 -27.08 18.72 -22.37
C ALA A 377 -27.51 19.23 -23.77
N TRP A 378 -26.74 20.15 -24.35
CA TRP A 378 -26.99 20.64 -25.71
C TRP A 378 -26.93 19.52 -26.73
N SER A 379 -25.86 18.72 -26.73
CA SER A 379 -25.71 17.60 -27.66
C SER A 379 -26.78 16.53 -27.50
N LEU A 380 -27.24 16.28 -26.26
CA LEU A 380 -28.34 15.35 -26.00
C LEU A 380 -29.66 15.89 -26.56
N LEU A 381 -29.98 17.15 -26.29
CA LEU A 381 -31.22 17.79 -26.76
C LEU A 381 -31.24 17.94 -28.29
N ASP A 382 -30.08 18.16 -28.92
CA ASP A 382 -29.95 18.23 -30.37
C ASP A 382 -30.18 16.88 -31.05
N ASP A 383 -29.63 15.78 -30.52
CA ASP A 383 -29.82 14.42 -31.06
C ASP A 383 -31.30 13.98 -31.05
N PHE A 384 -32.05 14.41 -30.02
CA PHE A 384 -33.51 14.21 -29.94
C PHE A 384 -34.33 15.22 -30.75
N GLY A 385 -33.71 16.17 -31.46
CA GLY A 385 -34.37 17.18 -32.29
C GLY A 385 -35.18 18.22 -31.50
N LEU A 386 -35.00 18.29 -30.18
CA LEU A 386 -35.72 19.25 -29.33
C LEU A 386 -35.24 20.68 -29.56
N VAL A 387 -33.94 20.86 -29.84
CA VAL A 387 -33.35 22.17 -30.18
C VAL A 387 -33.94 22.70 -31.49
N PHE A 388 -34.03 21.86 -32.52
CA PHE A 388 -34.65 22.20 -33.80
C PHE A 388 -36.14 22.56 -33.65
N ARG A 389 -36.88 21.79 -32.84
CA ARG A 389 -38.29 22.03 -32.54
C ARG A 389 -38.53 23.32 -31.75
N TRP A 390 -37.73 23.59 -30.72
CA TRP A 390 -37.89 24.77 -29.87
C TRP A 390 -37.44 26.06 -30.54
N THR A 391 -36.51 25.98 -31.49
CA THR A 391 -36.01 27.14 -32.23
C THR A 391 -36.70 27.33 -33.59
N ALA A 392 -37.76 26.55 -33.87
CA ALA A 392 -38.50 26.58 -35.13
C ALA A 392 -37.58 26.48 -36.38
N GLY A 393 -36.50 25.68 -36.28
CA GLY A 393 -35.53 25.48 -37.35
C GLY A 393 -34.42 26.52 -37.44
N ALA A 394 -34.30 27.45 -36.50
CA ALA A 394 -33.20 28.43 -36.49
C ALA A 394 -31.86 27.85 -36.02
N MET A 395 -31.88 26.85 -35.14
CA MET A 395 -30.68 26.18 -34.62
C MET A 395 -30.93 24.70 -34.36
N GLY A 396 -29.89 23.89 -34.49
CA GLY A 396 -29.92 22.45 -34.21
C GLY A 396 -30.30 21.58 -35.41
N SER A 397 -30.08 20.29 -35.28
CA SER A 397 -30.30 19.30 -36.35
C SER A 397 -31.67 18.61 -36.22
N ILE A 398 -32.20 18.10 -37.33
CA ILE A 398 -33.44 17.29 -37.32
C ILE A 398 -33.16 16.03 -36.52
N SER A 399 -34.14 15.54 -35.76
CA SER A 399 -33.98 14.32 -34.96
C SER A 399 -33.41 13.18 -35.81
N SER A 400 -32.44 12.46 -35.29
CA SER A 400 -31.78 11.34 -36.00
C SER A 400 -32.78 10.28 -36.51
N THR A 401 -33.94 10.14 -35.87
CA THR A 401 -35.02 9.23 -36.29
C THR A 401 -35.83 9.78 -37.47
N GLU A 402 -36.11 11.08 -37.47
CA GLU A 402 -36.81 11.76 -38.56
C GLU A 402 -35.91 11.93 -39.79
N ALA A 403 -34.62 12.20 -39.60
CA ALA A 403 -33.63 12.23 -40.67
C ALA A 403 -33.51 10.86 -41.35
N ARG A 404 -33.44 9.76 -40.57
CA ARG A 404 -33.44 8.38 -41.09
C ARG A 404 -34.67 8.07 -41.94
N SER A 405 -35.86 8.43 -41.47
CA SER A 405 -37.10 8.15 -42.22
C SER A 405 -37.19 8.95 -43.52
N GLN A 406 -36.75 10.21 -43.53
CA GLN A 406 -36.72 11.06 -44.73
C GLN A 406 -35.69 10.55 -45.78
N VAL A 407 -34.49 10.18 -45.32
CA VAL A 407 -33.44 9.60 -46.17
C VAL A 407 -33.90 8.28 -46.78
N ARG A 408 -34.41 7.34 -45.96
CA ARG A 408 -34.94 6.06 -46.42
C ARG A 408 -36.09 6.23 -47.41
N ALA A 409 -37.08 7.06 -47.09
CA ALA A 409 -38.23 7.31 -47.97
C ALA A 409 -37.82 7.98 -49.30
N ARG A 410 -36.70 8.70 -49.34
CA ARG A 410 -36.15 9.25 -50.59
C ARG A 410 -35.42 8.18 -51.40
N MET A 411 -34.60 7.34 -50.77
CA MET A 411 -33.89 6.24 -51.41
C MET A 411 -34.84 5.16 -51.96
N GLU A 412 -35.90 4.81 -51.22
CA GLU A 412 -36.93 3.86 -51.68
C GLU A 412 -37.73 4.40 -52.87
N ARG A 413 -38.02 5.71 -52.89
CA ARG A 413 -38.65 6.37 -54.06
C ARG A 413 -37.76 6.33 -55.29
N ASP A 414 -36.47 6.65 -55.15
CA ASP A 414 -35.52 6.61 -56.27
C ASP A 414 -35.29 5.17 -56.75
N LEU A 415 -35.26 4.19 -55.84
CA LEU A 415 -35.23 2.76 -56.18
C LEU A 415 -36.45 2.33 -57.00
N ALA A 416 -37.65 2.80 -56.63
CA ALA A 416 -38.89 2.53 -57.36
C ALA A 416 -38.97 3.24 -58.73
N ALA A 417 -38.28 4.38 -58.88
CA ALA A 417 -38.36 5.24 -60.07
C ALA A 417 -37.31 4.92 -61.16
N GLY A 418 -36.41 3.97 -60.95
CA GLY A 418 -35.42 3.59 -61.96
C GLY A 418 -34.09 3.05 -61.44
N GLY A 419 -33.89 3.00 -60.12
CA GLY A 419 -32.72 2.40 -59.48
C GLY A 419 -32.04 3.32 -58.47
N LEU A 420 -31.28 2.73 -57.55
CA LEU A 420 -30.57 3.48 -56.52
C LEU A 420 -29.44 4.31 -57.16
N LYS A 421 -29.49 5.64 -57.00
CA LYS A 421 -28.41 6.56 -57.41
C LYS A 421 -27.13 6.33 -56.59
N GLU A 422 -26.00 6.87 -57.01
CA GLU A 422 -24.74 6.79 -56.26
C GLU A 422 -24.86 7.42 -54.86
N GLU A 423 -24.15 6.85 -53.89
CA GLU A 423 -24.11 7.29 -52.48
C GLU A 423 -23.74 8.78 -52.35
N SER A 424 -22.83 9.27 -53.18
CA SER A 424 -22.37 10.66 -53.24
C SER A 424 -23.52 11.65 -53.48
N VAL A 425 -24.55 11.25 -54.23
CA VAL A 425 -25.72 12.07 -54.53
C VAL A 425 -26.59 12.25 -53.29
N TYR A 426 -26.78 11.19 -52.50
CA TYR A 426 -27.55 11.26 -51.26
C TYR A 426 -26.78 12.00 -50.16
N LEU A 427 -25.45 11.87 -50.12
CA LEU A 427 -24.60 12.64 -49.22
C LEU A 427 -24.66 14.14 -49.51
N GLY A 428 -24.81 14.55 -50.77
CA GLY A 428 -25.04 15.95 -51.14
C GLY A 428 -26.43 16.48 -50.80
N LEU A 429 -27.45 15.61 -50.75
CA LEU A 429 -28.83 15.98 -50.42
C LEU A 429 -29.09 16.10 -48.91
N PHE A 430 -28.34 15.33 -48.10
CA PHE A 430 -28.45 15.34 -46.64
C PHE A 430 -27.06 15.52 -46.00
N PRO A 431 -26.44 16.71 -46.14
CA PRO A 431 -25.07 16.95 -45.74
C PRO A 431 -24.85 16.89 -44.22
N ASP A 432 -25.89 17.17 -43.42
CA ASP A 432 -25.81 17.21 -41.96
C ASP A 432 -25.82 15.81 -41.30
N HIS A 433 -26.14 14.76 -42.06
CA HIS A 433 -26.30 13.40 -41.55
C HIS A 433 -25.61 12.32 -42.41
N PRO A 434 -24.30 12.42 -42.67
CA PRO A 434 -23.60 11.54 -43.60
C PRO A 434 -23.61 10.07 -43.17
N ARG A 435 -23.58 9.76 -41.86
CA ARG A 435 -23.69 8.38 -41.35
C ARG A 435 -25.04 7.76 -41.64
N ILE A 436 -26.12 8.50 -41.41
CA ILE A 436 -27.49 8.03 -41.67
C ILE A 436 -27.65 7.70 -43.16
N VAL A 437 -27.09 8.53 -44.04
CA VAL A 437 -27.07 8.27 -45.48
C VAL A 437 -26.33 6.97 -45.81
N ARG A 438 -25.12 6.76 -45.27
CA ARG A 438 -24.34 5.53 -45.54
C ARG A 438 -25.04 4.26 -45.04
N ASP A 439 -25.55 4.29 -43.81
CA ASP A 439 -26.21 3.15 -43.17
C ASP A 439 -27.49 2.75 -43.94
N GLU A 440 -28.32 3.74 -44.29
CA GLU A 440 -29.56 3.49 -45.04
C GLU A 440 -29.29 3.13 -46.50
N TYR A 441 -28.25 3.69 -47.12
CA TYR A 441 -27.85 3.34 -48.48
C TYR A 441 -27.46 1.85 -48.59
N GLU A 442 -26.61 1.36 -47.67
CA GLU A 442 -26.25 -0.06 -47.63
C GLU A 442 -27.46 -0.95 -47.28
N ALA A 443 -28.34 -0.52 -46.36
CA ALA A 443 -29.55 -1.27 -46.03
C ALA A 443 -30.53 -1.39 -47.21
N VAL A 444 -30.78 -0.31 -47.95
CA VAL A 444 -31.69 -0.29 -49.11
C VAL A 444 -31.07 -1.03 -50.30
N LYS A 445 -29.75 -0.89 -50.52
CA LYS A 445 -29.00 -1.63 -51.54
C LYS A 445 -28.99 -3.14 -51.29
N ALA A 446 -28.89 -3.57 -50.02
CA ALA A 446 -29.03 -4.98 -49.64
C ALA A 446 -30.42 -5.52 -49.95
N LYS A 447 -31.49 -4.81 -49.55
CA LYS A 447 -32.89 -5.18 -49.89
C LYS A 447 -33.14 -5.23 -51.40
N GLY A 448 -32.58 -4.29 -52.16
CA GLY A 448 -32.71 -4.26 -53.62
C GLY A 448 -31.98 -5.41 -54.33
N LYS A 449 -31.02 -6.07 -53.68
CA LYS A 449 -30.37 -7.29 -54.16
C LYS A 449 -31.14 -8.57 -53.83
N GLU A 450 -31.90 -8.60 -52.74
CA GLU A 450 -32.77 -9.74 -52.40
C GLU A 450 -34.07 -9.75 -53.20
N ALA A 451 -34.51 -8.60 -53.72
CA ALA A 451 -35.73 -8.45 -54.51
C ALA A 451 -35.54 -8.66 -56.04
N LYS A 452 -34.29 -8.83 -56.49
CA LYS A 452 -33.92 -9.20 -57.87
C LYS A 452 -33.53 -10.66 -57.92
#